data_AF-A0A1B8YLM7-F1
#
_entry.id   AF-A0A1B8YLM7-F1
#
_cell.length_a   1.000
_cell.length_b   1.000
_cell.length_c   1.000
_cell.angle_alpha   90.00
_cell.angle_beta   90.00
_cell.angle_gamma   90.00
#
_symmetry.space_group_name_H-M   'P 1'
#
loop_
_entity.id
_entity.type
_entity.pdbx_description
1 polymer ?
#
loop_
_entity_poly.entity_id
_entity_poly.type
_entity_poly.pdbx_seq_one_letter_code
_entity_poly.pdbx_strand_id
1 'polypeptide(L)'
;MSNKNDFKAFSISNDANVVSQERYEEEQSLKTGFPPNDVTTHVLNKALRQSSTIASVVANFMSTQCGKDVLDNGDLATLNKTFTDSLQCYK
;
A
#
# COMPACT_ATOMS: atom_id res chain seq x y z
N MET A 1 6.55 -6.71 22.84
CA MET A 1 5.42 -7.28 22.06
C MET A 1 5.66 -6.89 20.61
N SER A 2 5.44 -7.79 19.66
CA SER A 2 5.55 -7.48 18.23
C SER A 2 4.19 -6.96 17.77
N ASN A 3 4.09 -5.68 17.41
CA ASN A 3 2.83 -5.10 16.95
C ASN A 3 2.52 -5.60 15.52
N LYS A 4 1.24 -5.79 15.21
CA LYS A 4 0.74 -6.33 13.94
C LYS A 4 0.44 -5.21 12.95
N ASN A 5 0.75 -5.46 11.67
CA ASN A 5 0.31 -4.64 10.54
C ASN A 5 -0.29 -5.59 9.48
N ASP A 6 -1.58 -5.50 9.21
CA ASP A 6 -2.26 -6.35 8.22
C ASP A 6 -2.23 -5.77 6.78
N PHE A 7 -1.84 -4.52 6.59
CA PHE A 7 -1.69 -3.91 5.27
C PHE A 7 -0.34 -4.30 4.66
N LYS A 8 -0.37 -5.22 3.69
CA LYS A 8 0.84 -5.82 3.10
C LYS A 8 1.17 -5.22 1.75
N ALA A 9 2.47 -5.00 1.52
CA ALA A 9 2.97 -4.66 0.20
C ALA A 9 2.78 -5.85 -0.76
N PHE A 10 2.19 -5.59 -1.93
CA PHE A 10 1.88 -6.60 -2.93
C PHE A 10 3.02 -6.73 -3.96
N SER A 11 3.26 -7.97 -4.41
CA SER A 11 4.21 -8.28 -5.47
C SER A 11 5.64 -7.76 -5.26
N ILE A 12 6.19 -7.66 -4.04
CA ILE A 12 7.52 -7.03 -3.83
C ILE A 12 8.75 -7.88 -4.19
N SER A 13 8.58 -9.13 -4.66
CA SER A 13 9.71 -9.99 -5.05
C SER A 13 10.45 -9.44 -6.28
N ASN A 14 11.74 -9.77 -6.40
CA ASN A 14 12.58 -9.38 -7.54
C ASN A 14 12.01 -9.88 -8.87
N ASP A 15 11.44 -11.09 -8.90
CA ASP A 15 10.88 -11.72 -10.11
C ASP A 15 9.36 -11.60 -10.22
N ALA A 16 8.75 -10.68 -9.45
CA ALA A 16 7.31 -10.53 -9.49
C ALA A 16 6.83 -9.96 -10.83
N ASN A 17 5.67 -10.47 -11.28
CA ASN A 17 5.00 -10.13 -12.53
C ASN A 17 4.53 -8.66 -12.57
N VAL A 18 5.45 -7.71 -12.72
CA VAL A 18 5.16 -6.29 -12.90
C VAL A 18 5.98 -5.72 -14.04
N VAL A 19 5.50 -4.61 -14.60
CA VAL A 19 6.27 -3.82 -15.53
C VAL A 19 7.35 -2.99 -14.79
N SER A 20 8.45 -2.66 -15.47
CA SER A 20 9.49 -1.76 -14.93
C SER A 20 8.93 -0.37 -14.62
N GLN A 21 9.63 0.41 -13.80
CA GLN A 21 9.19 1.77 -13.46
C GLN A 21 9.14 2.67 -14.71
N GLU A 22 10.20 2.65 -15.51
CA GLU A 22 10.33 3.42 -16.74
C GLU A 22 9.16 3.17 -17.70
N ARG A 23 8.89 1.90 -18.02
CA ARG A 23 7.75 1.55 -18.89
C ARG A 23 6.40 1.92 -18.29
N TYR A 24 6.24 1.80 -16.96
CA TYR A 24 5.00 2.20 -16.31
C TYR A 24 4.73 3.70 -16.45
N GLU A 25 5.77 4.53 -16.37
CA GLU A 25 5.67 5.99 -16.52
C GLU A 25 5.28 6.43 -17.94
N GLU A 26 5.51 5.56 -18.93
CA GLU A 26 5.10 5.76 -20.33
C GLU A 26 3.64 5.33 -20.59
N GLU A 27 3.02 4.55 -19.69
CA GLU A 27 1.66 4.03 -19.86
C GLU A 27 0.63 5.17 -19.85
N GLN A 28 -0.18 5.26 -20.91
CA GLN A 28 -1.26 6.26 -21.00
C GLN A 28 -2.30 6.11 -19.88
N SER A 29 -2.48 4.88 -19.37
CA SER A 29 -3.40 4.58 -18.27
C SER A 29 -3.07 5.30 -16.97
N LEU A 30 -1.85 5.83 -16.79
CA LEU A 30 -1.53 6.70 -15.66
C LEU A 30 -2.38 7.98 -15.65
N LYS A 31 -2.75 8.47 -16.83
CA LYS A 31 -3.52 9.71 -17.00
C LYS A 31 -5.02 9.42 -17.15
N THR A 32 -5.36 8.35 -17.85
CA THR A 32 -6.75 8.06 -18.26
C THR A 32 -7.41 6.93 -17.49
N GLY A 33 -6.66 6.19 -16.67
CA GLY A 33 -7.10 4.92 -16.08
C GLY A 33 -7.03 3.75 -17.08
N PHE A 34 -7.29 2.54 -16.57
CA PHE A 34 -7.35 1.33 -17.39
C PHE A 34 -8.63 1.29 -18.23
N PRO A 35 -8.55 0.84 -19.50
CA PRO A 35 -9.74 0.61 -20.30
C PRO A 35 -10.54 -0.58 -19.76
N PRO A 36 -11.87 -0.66 -20.02
CA PRO A 36 -12.74 -1.66 -19.40
C PRO A 36 -12.34 -3.13 -19.61
N ASN A 37 -11.71 -3.46 -20.74
CA ASN A 37 -11.47 -4.84 -21.16
C ASN A 37 -10.01 -5.13 -21.55
N ASP A 38 -9.08 -4.20 -21.33
CA ASP A 38 -7.73 -4.31 -21.90
C ASP A 38 -6.63 -3.77 -20.97
N VAL A 39 -6.39 -4.48 -19.87
CA VAL A 39 -5.25 -4.22 -18.99
C VAL A 39 -4.39 -5.47 -18.87
N THR A 40 -3.10 -5.32 -19.16
CA THR A 40 -2.15 -6.42 -18.92
C THR A 40 -1.94 -6.59 -17.42
N THR A 41 -1.81 -7.83 -16.96
CA THR A 41 -1.55 -8.11 -15.54
C THR A 41 -0.25 -7.49 -15.04
N HIS A 42 0.74 -7.30 -15.93
CA HIS A 42 2.01 -6.63 -15.58
C HIS A 42 1.79 -5.18 -15.13
N VAL A 43 0.95 -4.42 -15.86
CA VAL A 43 0.65 -3.02 -15.55
C VAL A 43 -0.31 -2.93 -14.37
N LEU A 44 -1.32 -3.80 -14.31
CA LEU A 44 -2.23 -3.89 -13.16
C LEU A 44 -1.48 -4.18 -11.86
N ASN A 45 -0.60 -5.17 -11.86
CA ASN A 45 0.20 -5.52 -10.68
C ASN A 45 1.14 -4.38 -10.27
N LYS A 46 1.62 -3.57 -11.21
CA LYS A 46 2.45 -2.40 -10.92
C LYS A 46 1.65 -1.31 -10.18
N ALA A 47 0.43 -1.03 -10.62
CA ALA A 47 -0.48 -0.12 -9.92
C ALA A 47 -0.79 -0.61 -8.50
N LEU A 48 -1.19 -1.89 -8.38
CA LEU A 48 -1.46 -2.53 -7.08
C LEU A 48 -0.22 -2.52 -6.16
N ARG A 49 0.97 -2.79 -6.71
CA ARG A 49 2.23 -2.72 -5.95
C ARG A 49 2.48 -1.31 -5.42
N GLN A 50 2.39 -0.26 -6.24
CA GLN A 50 2.64 1.10 -5.78
C GLN A 50 1.68 1.51 -4.66
N SER A 51 0.38 1.25 -4.82
CA SER A 51 -0.63 1.58 -3.79
C SER A 51 -0.41 0.79 -2.48
N SER A 52 -0.27 -0.53 -2.58
CA SER A 52 -0.11 -1.40 -1.41
C SER A 52 1.22 -1.17 -0.68
N THR A 53 2.29 -0.80 -1.39
CA THR A 53 3.58 -0.50 -0.78
C THR A 53 3.47 0.73 0.11
N ILE A 54 2.85 1.82 -0.38
CA ILE A 54 2.63 3.03 0.43
C ILE A 54 1.71 2.74 1.61
N ALA A 55 0.61 2.00 1.40
CA ALA A 55 -0.29 1.61 2.49
C ALA A 55 0.45 0.81 3.58
N SER A 56 1.29 -0.14 3.17
CA SER A 56 2.07 -0.96 4.11
C SER A 56 3.10 -0.13 4.89
N VAL A 57 3.77 0.83 4.25
CA VAL A 57 4.69 1.77 4.91
C VAL A 57 3.97 2.62 5.96
N VAL A 58 2.82 3.21 5.60
CA VAL A 58 2.03 4.04 6.53
C VAL A 58 1.50 3.20 7.69
N ALA A 59 0.96 2.01 7.43
CA ALA A 59 0.47 1.13 8.48
C ALA A 59 1.60 0.62 9.39
N ASN A 60 2.80 0.42 8.85
CA ASN A 60 3.96 0.07 9.66
C ASN A 60 4.44 1.24 10.52
N PHE A 61 4.39 2.48 10.00
CA PHE A 61 4.62 3.67 10.81
C PHE A 61 3.61 3.73 11.96
N MET A 62 2.32 3.59 11.67
CA MET A 62 1.25 3.59 12.67
C MET A 62 1.47 2.51 13.76
N SER A 63 1.83 1.29 13.37
CA SER A 63 2.02 0.19 14.33
C SER A 63 3.27 0.35 15.20
N THR A 64 4.32 0.97 14.65
CA THR A 64 5.60 1.15 15.35
C THR A 64 5.58 2.31 16.34
N GLN A 65 4.96 3.46 15.99
CA GLN A 65 5.07 4.66 16.83
C GLN A 65 4.37 4.54 18.19
N CYS A 66 3.19 3.91 18.25
CA CYS A 66 2.44 3.79 19.52
C CYS A 66 2.35 2.36 20.05
N GLY A 67 3.04 1.39 19.44
CA GLY A 67 2.95 0.00 19.89
C GLY A 67 1.58 -0.64 19.68
N LYS A 68 0.84 -0.25 18.63
CA LYS A 68 -0.54 -0.68 18.39
C LYS A 68 -0.64 -1.56 17.16
N ASP A 69 -1.61 -2.46 17.16
CA ASP A 69 -1.96 -3.22 15.97
C ASP A 69 -2.71 -2.35 14.96
N VAL A 70 -2.43 -2.58 13.68
CA VAL A 70 -3.12 -1.98 12.54
C VAL A 70 -3.76 -3.11 11.73
N LEU A 71 -5.08 -3.27 11.89
CA LEU A 71 -5.84 -4.42 11.40
C LEU A 71 -6.65 -4.05 10.15
N ASP A 72 -6.71 -4.97 9.18
CA ASP A 72 -7.54 -4.85 7.98
C ASP A 72 -8.87 -5.58 8.20
N ASN A 73 -9.78 -4.95 8.95
CA ASN A 73 -11.09 -5.52 9.32
C ASN A 73 -12.27 -4.58 9.02
N GLY A 74 -12.03 -3.50 8.29
CA GLY A 74 -13.05 -2.51 7.93
C GLY A 74 -13.38 -1.47 9.01
N ASP A 75 -12.75 -1.48 10.19
CA ASP A 75 -12.97 -0.48 11.23
C ASP A 75 -12.20 0.82 10.95
N LEU A 76 -12.84 1.70 10.18
CA LEU A 76 -12.28 3.01 9.81
C LEU A 76 -12.07 3.93 11.01
N ALA A 77 -12.89 3.83 12.06
CA ALA A 77 -12.79 4.70 13.23
C ALA A 77 -11.52 4.37 14.03
N THR A 78 -11.27 3.08 14.26
CA THR A 78 -10.04 2.61 14.91
C THR A 78 -8.81 2.93 14.06
N LEU A 79 -8.86 2.73 12.74
CA LEU A 79 -7.75 3.09 11.85
C LEU A 79 -7.39 4.58 11.93
N ASN A 80 -8.40 5.46 11.85
CA ASN A 80 -8.19 6.91 11.94
C ASN A 80 -7.63 7.33 13.32
N LYS A 81 -8.12 6.69 14.39
CA LYS A 81 -7.61 6.93 15.75
C LYS A 81 -6.14 6.50 15.85
N THR A 82 -5.80 5.30 15.40
CA THR A 82 -4.42 4.79 15.43
C THR A 82 -3.48 5.66 14.59
N PHE A 83 -3.95 6.16 13.45
CA PHE A 83 -3.19 7.12 12.63
C PHE A 83 -2.91 8.41 13.40
N THR A 84 -3.94 9.04 13.97
CA THR A 84 -3.79 10.28 14.74
C THR A 84 -2.90 10.09 15.97
N ASP A 85 -3.08 9.00 16.71
CA ASP A 85 -2.25 8.65 17.85
C ASP A 85 -0.78 8.51 17.42
N SER A 86 -0.49 7.86 16.28
CA SER A 86 0.88 7.64 15.80
C SER A 86 1.66 8.93 15.57
N LEU A 87 0.99 9.99 15.14
CA LEU A 87 1.59 11.33 14.96
C LEU A 87 1.91 12.01 16.30
N GLN A 88 1.19 11.65 17.38
CA GLN A 88 1.43 12.18 18.72
C GLN A 88 2.53 11.43 19.46
N CYS A 89 2.64 10.12 19.22
CA CYS A 89 3.69 9.26 19.77
C CYS A 89 5.05 9.51 19.09
N TYR A 90 5.04 9.91 17.81
CA TYR A 90 6.23 10.35 17.09
C TYR A 90 6.72 11.70 17.65
N LYS A 91 7.62 11.65 18.61
CA LYS A 91 8.34 12.80 19.17
C LYS A 91 9.84 12.54 19.17
#